data_AF-F4RGV2-F1
#
_entry.id   AF-F4RGV2-F1
#
_cell.length_a   1.000
_cell.length_b   1.000
_cell.length_c   1.000
_cell.angle_alpha   90.00
_cell.angle_beta   90.00
_cell.angle_gamma   90.00
#
_symmetry.space_group_name_H-M   'P 1'
#
loop_
_entity.id
_entity.type
_entity.pdbx_description
1 polymer ?
#
loop_
_entity_poly.entity_id
_entity_poly.type
_entity_poly.pdbx_seq_one_letter_code
_entity_poly.pdbx_strand_id
1 'polypeptide(L)'
;MSWKLLANPILYLALVFLLAGDLGSQISVNAYGIECTYSWHLPFTPQGKYQCVTAEIPESKKGKKDGKRQQYYSCSWCGRGDNKPSSCYDCATQNGVSVTGPNGSWDCPAGIDTQPGLGERQYVCSRFENSVQVDYYCKRRHLNQACPSELCKAITA
;
A
#
# COMPACT_ATOMS: atom_id res chain seq x y z
N MET A 1 8.46 19.69 -52.65
CA MET A 1 9.17 19.72 -51.35
C MET A 1 9.08 18.34 -50.74
N SER A 2 10.23 17.65 -50.64
CA SER A 2 10.33 16.25 -50.23
C SER A 2 10.28 16.15 -48.71
N TRP A 3 9.12 15.85 -48.13
CA TRP A 3 9.00 15.42 -46.74
C TRP A 3 9.54 13.99 -46.58
N LYS A 4 10.87 13.87 -46.62
CA LYS A 4 11.59 12.75 -46.03
C LYS A 4 12.27 13.26 -44.76
N LEU A 5 11.47 13.75 -43.83
CA LEU A 5 11.93 13.94 -42.45
C LEU A 5 12.06 12.55 -41.84
N LEU A 6 13.27 12.01 -41.98
CA LEU A 6 13.97 11.18 -41.00
C LEU A 6 13.08 10.76 -39.81
N ALA A 7 12.27 9.72 -40.03
CA ALA A 7 11.75 8.87 -38.97
C ALA A 7 12.96 8.13 -38.38
N ASN A 8 13.74 8.83 -37.56
CA ASN A 8 14.95 8.28 -36.96
C ASN A 8 14.52 7.20 -35.97
N PRO A 9 14.82 5.91 -36.22
CA PRO A 9 14.32 4.80 -35.41
C PRO A 9 14.75 4.90 -33.94
N ILE A 10 15.82 5.64 -33.66
CA ILE A 10 16.30 5.94 -32.31
C ILE A 10 15.29 6.80 -31.54
N LEU A 11 14.63 7.74 -32.21
CA LEU A 11 13.64 8.63 -31.61
C LEU A 11 12.36 7.84 -31.28
N TYR A 12 11.95 6.92 -32.15
CA TYR A 12 10.86 5.98 -31.88
C TYR A 12 11.17 5.03 -30.73
N LEU A 13 12.39 4.47 -30.67
CA LEU A 13 12.82 3.62 -29.56
C LEU A 13 12.86 4.40 -28.24
N ALA A 14 13.42 5.61 -28.23
CA ALA A 14 13.42 6.47 -27.06
C ALA A 14 11.99 6.81 -26.60
N LEU A 15 11.07 7.08 -27.53
CA LEU A 15 9.66 7.32 -27.20
C LEU A 15 9.00 6.08 -26.59
N VAL A 16 9.26 4.88 -27.14
CA VAL A 16 8.73 3.61 -26.63
C VAL A 16 9.29 3.31 -25.23
N PHE A 17 10.58 3.56 -24.98
CA PHE A 17 11.17 3.40 -23.65
C PHE A 17 10.66 4.43 -22.64
N LEU A 18 10.41 5.67 -23.06
CA LEU A 18 9.80 6.70 -22.20
C LEU A 18 8.34 6.36 -21.89
N LEU A 19 7.56 5.91 -22.87
CA LEU A 19 6.16 5.48 -22.67
C LEU A 19 6.07 4.21 -21.81
N ALA A 20 6.91 3.20 -22.07
CA ALA A 20 6.94 1.96 -21.29
C ALA A 20 7.51 2.18 -19.88
N GLY A 21 8.46 3.11 -19.72
CA GLY A 21 9.01 3.50 -18.43
C GLY A 21 8.01 4.28 -17.57
N ASP A 22 7.24 5.20 -18.18
CA ASP A 22 6.20 5.97 -17.49
C ASP A 22 5.02 5.07 -17.06
N LEU A 23 4.62 4.12 -17.92
CA LEU A 23 3.65 3.07 -17.58
C LEU A 23 4.17 2.10 -16.48
N GLY A 24 5.47 1.84 -16.44
CA GLY A 24 6.10 1.00 -15.41
C GLY A 24 6.21 1.66 -14.03
N SER A 25 6.19 3.00 -13.96
CA SER A 25 6.19 3.75 -12.70
C SER A 25 4.81 3.95 -12.08
N GLN A 26 3.74 3.78 -12.85
CA GLN A 26 2.35 3.86 -12.37
C GLN A 26 1.80 2.47 -12.00
N ILE A 27 2.48 1.76 -11.10
CA ILE A 27 1.93 0.58 -10.39
C ILE A 27 0.85 1.03 -9.37
N SER A 28 0.34 2.25 -9.51
CA SER A 28 -0.87 2.73 -8.89
C SER A 28 -2.06 2.10 -9.63
N VAL A 29 -2.69 1.13 -8.98
CA VAL A 29 -4.12 0.83 -9.21
C VAL A 29 -4.83 2.14 -9.40
N ASN A 30 -5.44 2.35 -10.57
CA ASN A 30 -6.52 3.29 -10.84
C ASN A 30 -6.42 4.61 -10.02
N ALA A 31 -6.00 5.72 -10.63
CA ALA A 31 -5.77 7.03 -9.99
C ALA A 31 -6.94 7.59 -9.13
N TYR A 32 -8.05 6.86 -9.05
CA TYR A 32 -9.25 7.08 -8.25
C TYR A 32 -9.37 6.16 -7.02
N GLY A 33 -8.32 5.47 -6.57
CA GLY A 33 -8.33 4.63 -5.37
C GLY A 33 -7.93 5.35 -4.08
N ILE A 34 -8.58 5.02 -2.96
CA ILE A 34 -8.18 5.41 -1.60
C ILE A 34 -7.18 4.38 -1.08
N GLU A 35 -5.97 4.83 -0.80
CA GLU A 35 -4.91 3.97 -0.25
C GLU A 35 -5.02 3.86 1.27
N CYS A 36 -4.98 2.64 1.81
CA CYS A 36 -5.13 2.36 3.23
C CYS A 36 -3.84 2.64 4.01
N THR A 37 -3.48 3.92 4.17
CA THR A 37 -2.18 4.37 4.70
C THR A 37 -1.99 4.17 6.20
N TYR A 38 -3.06 3.94 6.97
CA TYR A 38 -2.99 3.73 8.42
C TYR A 38 -3.21 2.27 8.79
N SER A 39 -4.34 1.69 8.41
CA SER A 39 -4.62 0.27 8.61
C SER A 39 -5.48 -0.32 7.50
N TRP A 40 -5.43 -1.64 7.37
CA TRP A 40 -6.27 -2.43 6.49
C TRP A 40 -6.58 -3.79 7.12
N HIS A 41 -7.83 -4.23 7.03
CA HIS A 41 -8.26 -5.55 7.52
C HIS A 41 -9.18 -6.27 6.55
N LEU A 42 -9.08 -7.59 6.58
CA LEU A 42 -10.04 -8.49 5.95
C LEU A 42 -11.45 -8.31 6.55
N PRO A 43 -12.50 -8.64 5.79
CA PRO A 43 -13.84 -8.70 6.35
C PRO A 43 -13.95 -9.82 7.41
N PHE A 44 -14.62 -9.54 8.52
CA PHE A 44 -14.88 -10.52 9.59
C PHE A 44 -15.81 -11.67 9.16
N THR A 45 -16.62 -11.46 8.13
CA THR A 45 -17.54 -12.45 7.57
C THR A 45 -17.35 -12.56 6.06
N PRO A 46 -17.71 -13.68 5.42
CA PRO A 46 -17.57 -13.83 3.96
C PRO A 46 -18.34 -12.78 3.14
N GLN A 47 -19.44 -12.24 3.70
CA GLN A 47 -20.25 -11.18 3.11
C GLN A 47 -19.89 -9.79 3.66
N GLY A 48 -18.88 -9.71 4.53
CA GLY A 48 -18.42 -8.49 5.16
C GLY A 48 -17.67 -7.58 4.19
N LYS A 49 -17.34 -6.39 4.66
CA LYS A 49 -16.54 -5.42 3.91
C LYS A 49 -15.15 -5.32 4.50
N TYR A 50 -14.16 -5.10 3.64
CA TYR A 50 -12.81 -4.74 4.07
C TYR A 50 -12.87 -3.43 4.84
N GLN A 51 -12.01 -3.31 5.84
CA GLN A 51 -11.82 -2.06 6.55
C GLN A 51 -10.53 -1.42 6.04
N CYS A 52 -10.61 -0.14 5.69
CA CYS A 52 -9.51 0.65 5.21
C CYS A 52 -9.48 1.94 6.02
N VAL A 53 -8.34 2.25 6.63
CA VAL A 53 -8.16 3.48 7.39
C VAL A 53 -7.04 4.27 6.76
N THR A 54 -7.33 5.54 6.50
CA THR A 54 -6.34 6.50 6.03
C THR A 54 -5.95 7.38 7.19
N ALA A 55 -4.65 7.61 7.36
CA ALA A 55 -4.13 8.74 8.10
C ALA A 55 -3.44 9.67 7.10
N GLU A 56 -3.43 10.97 7.40
CA GLU A 56 -2.54 11.88 6.67
C GLU A 56 -1.10 11.38 6.89
N ILE A 57 -0.40 11.06 5.80
CA ILE A 57 1.02 10.75 5.86
C ILE A 57 1.70 12.04 6.33
N PRO A 58 2.44 12.06 7.45
CA PRO A 58 3.15 13.26 7.91
C PRO A 58 4.24 13.75 6.94
N GLU A 59 4.39 13.14 5.77
CA GLU A 59 5.34 13.52 4.71
C GLU A 59 4.78 14.56 3.73
N SER A 60 3.78 15.36 4.11
CA SER A 60 3.63 16.64 3.41
C SER A 60 4.88 17.48 3.73
N LYS A 61 5.68 17.76 2.70
CA LYS A 61 7.03 18.37 2.72
C LYS A 61 7.14 19.77 3.38
N LYS A 62 6.24 20.16 4.29
CA LYS A 62 6.15 21.49 4.87
C LYS A 62 5.83 21.54 6.36
N GLY A 63 6.15 20.49 7.13
CA GLY A 63 6.16 20.58 8.60
C GLY A 63 4.84 21.02 9.23
N LYS A 64 3.72 20.88 8.51
CA LYS A 64 2.40 21.15 9.04
C LYS A 64 1.87 19.85 9.62
N LYS A 65 1.75 19.83 10.95
CA LYS A 65 0.83 18.93 11.64
C LYS A 65 -0.58 19.38 11.32
N ASP A 66 -1.01 19.19 10.07
CA ASP A 66 -2.42 19.26 9.75
C ASP A 66 -3.01 17.97 10.34
N GLY A 67 -3.42 18.05 11.61
CA GLY A 67 -3.93 16.93 12.39
C GLY A 67 -5.32 16.52 11.93
N LYS A 68 -5.45 16.10 10.67
CA LYS A 68 -6.71 15.51 10.18
C LYS A 68 -6.91 14.17 10.87
N ARG A 69 -8.15 13.96 11.32
CA ARG A 69 -8.55 12.71 11.97
C ARG A 69 -8.38 11.55 11.00
N GLN A 70 -8.07 10.37 11.54
CA GLN A 70 -8.15 9.12 10.79
C GLN A 70 -9.54 9.01 10.16
N GLN A 71 -9.56 8.69 8.87
CA GLN A 71 -10.81 8.48 8.15
C GLN A 71 -10.98 6.98 7.92
N TYR A 72 -12.14 6.48 8.36
CA TYR A 72 -12.49 5.07 8.27
C TYR A 72 -13.35 4.84 7.03
N TYR A 73 -13.07 3.75 6.34
CA TYR A 73 -13.77 3.36 5.13
C TYR A 73 -14.13 1.88 5.18
N SER A 74 -15.37 1.58 4.77
CA SER A 74 -15.77 0.23 4.39
C SER A 74 -15.59 0.08 2.89
N CYS A 75 -14.98 -1.03 2.48
CA CYS A 75 -14.70 -1.27 1.08
C CYS A 75 -15.23 -2.64 0.66
N SER A 76 -16.00 -2.71 -0.43
CA SER A 76 -16.49 -4.00 -0.95
C SER A 76 -15.40 -4.80 -1.66
N TRP A 77 -14.34 -4.13 -2.14
CA TRP A 77 -13.16 -4.77 -2.71
C TRP A 77 -11.94 -3.95 -2.37
N CYS A 78 -10.96 -4.56 -1.71
CA CYS A 78 -9.71 -3.89 -1.38
C CYS A 78 -8.55 -4.73 -1.92
N GLY A 79 -7.73 -4.13 -2.77
CA GLY A 79 -6.74 -4.84 -3.54
C GLY A 79 -5.63 -3.94 -4.05
N ARG A 80 -4.53 -4.58 -4.47
CA ARG A 80 -3.40 -3.95 -5.15
C ARG A 80 -3.41 -4.30 -6.63
N GLY A 81 -2.68 -3.53 -7.43
CA GLY A 81 -2.74 -3.62 -8.90
C GLY A 81 -1.98 -4.82 -9.42
N ASP A 82 -1.07 -5.32 -8.60
CA ASP A 82 -0.40 -6.59 -8.79
C ASP A 82 -1.15 -7.77 -8.15
N ASN A 83 -2.37 -7.55 -7.64
CA ASN A 83 -3.20 -8.54 -6.94
C ASN A 83 -2.53 -9.18 -5.72
N LYS A 84 -1.52 -8.53 -5.13
CA LYS A 84 -0.84 -9.03 -3.94
C LYS A 84 -1.45 -8.47 -2.65
N PRO A 85 -1.24 -9.15 -1.50
CA PRO A 85 -1.48 -8.57 -0.19
C PRO A 85 -0.72 -7.27 0.04
N SER A 86 -1.06 -6.52 1.08
CA SER A 86 -0.18 -5.46 1.55
C SER A 86 1.14 -6.05 2.05
N SER A 87 2.18 -5.23 2.19
CA SER A 87 3.47 -5.70 2.68
C SER A 87 4.22 -4.66 3.49
N CYS A 88 5.12 -5.15 4.35
CA CYS A 88 5.99 -4.36 5.22
C CYS A 88 7.45 -4.81 5.09
N TYR A 89 8.39 -3.96 5.48
CA TYR A 89 9.82 -4.27 5.51
C TYR A 89 10.35 -4.40 6.94
N ASP A 90 11.45 -5.16 7.08
CA ASP A 90 12.25 -5.23 8.31
C ASP A 90 11.43 -5.72 9.52
N CYS A 91 10.60 -6.73 9.28
CA CYS A 91 9.71 -7.33 10.24
C CYS A 91 10.44 -8.24 11.24
N ALA A 92 9.93 -8.23 12.47
CA ALA A 92 10.41 -9.04 13.58
C ALA A 92 9.23 -9.63 14.37
N THR A 93 9.48 -10.69 15.12
CA THR A 93 8.52 -11.22 16.10
C THR A 93 8.35 -10.25 17.28
N GLN A 94 7.39 -10.53 18.17
CA GLN A 94 7.21 -9.78 19.43
C GLN A 94 8.49 -9.72 20.29
N ASN A 95 9.34 -10.74 20.19
CA ASN A 95 10.61 -10.82 20.92
C ASN A 95 11.76 -10.09 20.19
N GLY A 96 11.48 -9.39 19.10
CA GLY A 96 12.46 -8.64 18.33
C GLY A 96 13.34 -9.49 17.40
N VAL A 97 13.07 -10.79 17.27
CA VAL A 97 13.78 -11.68 16.35
C VAL A 97 13.43 -11.29 14.91
N SER A 98 14.42 -10.86 14.14
CA SER A 98 14.22 -10.51 12.73
C SER A 98 13.83 -11.75 11.96
N VAL A 99 12.82 -11.61 11.11
CA VAL A 99 12.31 -12.72 10.31
C VAL A 99 12.57 -12.48 8.81
N THR A 100 12.65 -11.21 8.37
CA THR A 100 12.86 -10.84 6.94
C THR A 100 14.31 -10.56 6.59
N GLY A 101 15.15 -10.32 7.59
CA GLY A 101 16.46 -9.70 7.38
C GLY A 101 16.37 -8.22 6.98
N PRO A 102 17.52 -7.55 6.78
CA PRO A 102 17.57 -6.15 6.41
C PRO A 102 17.03 -5.92 4.99
N ASN A 103 16.12 -4.96 4.85
CA ASN A 103 15.38 -4.63 3.63
C ASN A 103 14.50 -5.75 3.08
N GLY A 104 14.27 -6.83 3.83
CA GLY A 104 13.38 -7.91 3.41
C GLY A 104 11.93 -7.48 3.51
N SER A 105 11.15 -7.72 2.44
CA SER A 105 9.71 -7.46 2.40
C SER A 105 8.93 -8.69 2.87
N TRP A 106 7.85 -8.45 3.60
CA TRP A 106 6.90 -9.47 4.03
C TRP A 106 5.48 -9.08 3.65
N ASP A 107 4.77 -9.98 2.98
CA ASP A 107 3.33 -9.85 2.78
C ASP A 107 2.56 -9.88 4.11
N CYS A 108 1.43 -9.19 4.17
CA CYS A 108 0.56 -9.08 5.34
C CYS A 108 -0.88 -9.40 4.91
N PRO A 109 -1.20 -10.68 4.62
CA PRO A 109 -2.49 -11.07 4.06
C PRO A 109 -3.65 -10.97 5.04
N ALA A 110 -3.41 -10.93 6.35
CA ALA A 110 -4.47 -10.83 7.34
C ALA A 110 -4.77 -9.38 7.77
N GLY A 111 -3.81 -8.47 7.59
CA GLY A 111 -4.00 -7.07 7.96
C GLY A 111 -2.70 -6.30 8.11
N ILE A 112 -2.81 -4.98 8.12
CA ILE A 112 -1.75 -4.08 8.61
C ILE A 112 -2.37 -3.07 9.56
N ASP A 113 -1.69 -2.80 10.67
CA ASP A 113 -1.97 -1.67 11.56
C ASP A 113 -0.76 -0.76 11.72
N THR A 114 -1.04 0.49 12.06
CA THR A 114 -0.02 1.43 12.56
C THR A 114 -0.26 1.68 14.05
N GLN A 115 0.73 1.35 14.87
CA GLN A 115 0.76 1.54 16.32
C GLN A 115 1.98 2.40 16.72
N PRO A 116 1.83 3.74 16.73
CA PRO A 116 2.95 4.67 17.01
C PRO A 116 3.66 4.44 18.35
N GLY A 117 2.98 3.82 19.32
CA GLY A 117 3.54 3.50 20.64
C GLY A 117 4.66 2.45 20.63
N LEU A 118 4.88 1.74 19.52
CA LEU A 118 5.90 0.68 19.41
C LEU A 118 7.26 1.17 18.91
N GLY A 119 7.45 2.48 18.78
CA GLY A 119 8.71 3.10 18.39
C GLY A 119 9.12 2.76 16.95
N GLU A 120 10.34 2.26 16.75
CA GLU A 120 10.86 1.96 15.40
C GLU A 120 10.05 0.90 14.64
N ARG A 121 9.29 0.03 15.34
CA ARG A 121 8.49 -1.04 14.72
C ARG A 121 6.99 -0.80 14.87
N GLN A 122 6.58 0.41 14.54
CA GLN A 122 5.19 0.84 14.64
C GLN A 122 4.22 0.18 13.67
N TYR A 123 4.68 -0.59 12.67
CA TYR A 123 3.77 -1.23 11.72
C TYR A 123 3.56 -2.69 12.09
N VAL A 124 2.33 -3.05 12.41
CA VAL A 124 1.96 -4.44 12.70
C VAL A 124 1.49 -5.09 11.42
N CYS A 125 2.17 -6.16 11.01
CA CYS A 125 1.86 -6.98 9.85
C CYS A 125 1.23 -8.28 10.34
N SER A 126 -0.05 -8.48 10.06
CA SER A 126 -0.77 -9.69 10.45
C SER A 126 -0.74 -10.72 9.32
N ARG A 127 -0.50 -11.98 9.69
CA ARG A 127 -0.45 -13.13 8.78
C ARG A 127 -1.24 -14.31 9.34
N PHE A 128 -1.59 -15.26 8.48
CA PHE A 128 -2.13 -16.54 8.92
C PHE A 128 -1.02 -17.59 8.98
N GLU A 129 -0.78 -18.14 10.16
CA GLU A 129 0.07 -19.32 10.37
C GLU A 129 -0.80 -20.44 10.94
N ASN A 130 -0.87 -21.58 10.24
CA ASN A 130 -1.74 -22.70 10.63
C ASN A 130 -3.20 -22.26 10.93
N SER A 131 -3.74 -21.37 10.09
CA SER A 131 -5.08 -20.78 10.24
C SER A 131 -5.27 -19.86 11.46
N VAL A 132 -4.20 -19.51 12.18
CA VAL A 132 -4.22 -18.56 13.28
C VAL A 132 -3.60 -17.25 12.83
N GLN A 133 -4.23 -16.13 13.16
CA GLN A 133 -3.65 -14.82 12.90
C GLN A 133 -2.48 -14.56 13.86
N VAL A 134 -1.31 -14.24 13.31
CA VAL A 134 -0.07 -13.94 14.04
C VAL A 134 0.45 -12.60 13.59
N ASP A 135 0.90 -11.80 14.55
CA ASP A 135 1.37 -10.44 14.33
C ASP A 135 2.91 -10.34 14.34
N TYR A 136 3.42 -9.57 13.39
CA TYR A 136 4.83 -9.21 13.26
C TYR A 136 4.97 -7.69 13.29
N TYR A 137 6.09 -7.22 13.82
CA TYR A 137 6.35 -5.81 14.03
C TYR A 137 7.43 -5.34 13.06
N CYS A 138 7.11 -4.38 12.22
CA CYS A 138 7.90 -3.98 11.06
C CYS A 138 8.27 -2.50 11.14
N LYS A 139 9.43 -2.14 10.56
CA LYS A 139 9.94 -0.77 10.65
C LYS A 139 9.27 0.20 9.69
N ARG A 140 8.85 -0.29 8.52
CA ARG A 140 8.27 0.53 7.47
C ARG A 140 7.30 -0.27 6.62
N ARG A 141 6.32 0.43 6.03
CA ARG A 141 5.41 -0.15 5.03
C ARG A 141 6.14 -0.26 3.70
N HIS A 142 5.78 -1.26 2.90
CA HIS A 142 6.24 -1.39 1.52
C HIS A 142 5.14 -0.95 0.57
N LEU A 143 4.07 -1.73 0.47
CA LEU A 143 2.95 -1.46 -0.44
C LEU A 143 1.62 -1.67 0.28
N ASN A 144 0.72 -0.72 0.12
CA ASN A 144 -0.56 -0.67 0.82
C ASN A 144 -1.67 -1.27 -0.03
N GLN A 145 -2.75 -1.69 0.63
CA GLN A 145 -3.99 -1.97 -0.09
C GLN A 145 -4.65 -0.68 -0.56
N ALA A 146 -5.39 -0.75 -1.66
CA ALA A 146 -6.19 0.34 -2.17
C ALA A 146 -7.66 -0.07 -2.29
N CYS A 147 -8.55 0.89 -2.07
CA CYS A 147 -9.98 0.76 -2.23
C CYS A 147 -10.45 1.71 -3.35
N PRO A 148 -10.98 1.22 -4.48
CA PRO A 148 -11.54 2.07 -5.53
C PRO A 148 -12.63 2.97 -4.96
N SER A 149 -12.63 4.26 -5.31
CA SER A 149 -13.55 5.24 -4.70
C SER A 149 -15.02 4.86 -4.85
N GLU A 150 -15.40 4.24 -5.97
CA GLU A 150 -16.74 3.77 -6.27
C GLU A 150 -17.18 2.56 -5.41
N LEU A 151 -16.21 1.82 -4.87
CA LEU A 151 -16.42 0.67 -3.97
C LEU A 151 -16.18 1.02 -2.50
N CYS A 152 -15.85 2.28 -2.24
CA CYS A 152 -15.50 2.82 -0.94
C CYS A 152 -16.69 3.57 -0.32
N LYS A 153 -16.94 3.37 0.97
CA LYS A 153 -17.89 4.17 1.74
C LYS A 153 -17.25 4.61 3.05
N ALA A 154 -17.13 5.92 3.23
CA ALA A 154 -16.71 6.52 4.48
C ALA A 154 -17.65 6.08 5.62
N ILE A 155 -17.07 5.75 6.76
CA ILE A 155 -17.77 5.41 8.00
C ILE A 155 -17.40 6.47 9.02
N THR A 156 -18.40 7.08 9.64
CA THR A 156 -18.20 7.87 10.86
C THR A 156 -18.06 6.89 12.03
N ALA A 157 -16.88 6.91 12.66
CA ALA A 157 -16.65 6.28 13.96
C ALA A 157 -17.36 7.08 15.07
#